data_AF-A0A1H6UXF4-F1
#
_entry.id   AF-A0A1H6UXF4-F1
#
_cell.length_a   1.000
_cell.length_b   1.000
_cell.length_c   1.000
_cell.angle_alpha   90.00
_cell.angle_beta   90.00
_cell.angle_gamma   90.00
#
_symmetry.space_group_name_H-M   'P 1'
#
loop_
_entity.id
_entity.type
_entity.pdbx_description
1 polymer ?
#
loop_
_entity_poly.entity_id
_entity_poly.type
_entity_poly.pdbx_seq_one_letter_code
_entity_poly.pdbx_strand_id
1 'polypeptide(L)' 'MGTMSMPSNLSAVLFTDKNGITREGVYKKGLNAFVEALGDEGPEDPGNLYPEDDITTWEYLDQRRSPDADFMVIL' A
#
# COMPACT_ATOMS: atom_id res chain seq x y z
N MET A 1 12.48 15.61 11.97
CA MET A 1 11.72 15.28 10.74
C MET A 1 11.49 13.78 10.79
N GLY A 2 10.24 13.34 10.91
CA GLY A 2 9.96 11.90 10.94
C GLY A 2 10.30 11.31 9.58
N THR A 3 11.29 10.42 9.53
CA THR A 3 11.52 9.59 8.35
C THR A 3 10.33 8.65 8.24
N MET A 4 9.40 8.92 7.32
CA MET A 4 8.38 7.94 6.95
C MET A 4 9.14 6.70 6.48
N SER A 5 9.20 5.69 7.35
CA SER A 5 9.95 4.47 7.10
C SER A 5 9.16 3.64 6.10
N MET A 6 9.78 3.17 5.03
CA MET A 6 9.08 2.39 4.00
C MET A 6 8.29 1.20 4.57
N PRO A 7 7.21 0.77 3.90
CA PRO A 7 6.38 -0.33 4.39
C PRO A 7 7.19 -1.62 4.54
N SER A 8 6.63 -2.59 5.28
CA SER A 8 7.21 -3.94 5.30
C SER A 8 7.06 -4.61 3.93
N ASN A 9 7.98 -5.52 3.58
CA ASN A 9 7.91 -6.24 2.31
C ASN A 9 6.59 -7.02 2.18
N LEU A 10 5.97 -6.97 0.99
CA LEU A 10 4.68 -7.56 0.68
C LEU A 10 3.50 -7.01 1.50
N SER A 11 3.62 -5.81 2.07
CA SER A 11 2.50 -5.16 2.76
C SER A 11 1.48 -4.59 1.78
N ALA A 12 0.20 -4.84 2.04
CA ALA A 12 -0.89 -4.17 1.36
C ALA A 12 -0.93 -2.69 1.78
N VAL A 13 -0.94 -1.80 0.79
CA VAL A 13 -0.82 -0.36 0.98
C VAL A 13 -1.68 0.38 -0.04
N LEU A 14 -2.20 1.51 0.39
CA LEU A 14 -2.79 2.52 -0.46
C LEU A 14 -1.69 3.56 -0.70
N PHE A 15 -1.33 3.84 -1.94
CA PHE A 15 -0.21 4.72 -2.28
C PHE A 15 -0.60 5.75 -3.33
N THR A 16 -0.06 6.96 -3.21
CA THR A 16 -0.34 8.09 -4.12
C THR A 16 0.94 8.47 -4.85
N ASP A 17 0.91 8.42 -6.18
CA ASP A 17 2.07 8.82 -6.98
C ASP A 17 2.18 10.35 -7.14
N LYS A 18 3.29 10.82 -7.74
CA LYS A 18 3.56 12.25 -7.99
C LYS A 18 2.53 12.97 -8.84
N ASN A 19 1.75 12.25 -9.65
CA ASN A 19 0.63 12.82 -10.40
C ASN A 19 -0.64 12.97 -9.55
N GLY A 20 -0.59 12.57 -8.28
CA GLY A 20 -1.72 12.61 -7.34
C GLY A 20 -2.73 11.47 -7.52
N ILE A 21 -2.37 10.39 -8.23
CA ILE A 21 -3.27 9.25 -8.44
C ILE A 21 -3.03 8.24 -7.31
N THR A 22 -4.08 7.99 -6.53
CA THR A 22 -4.07 7.01 -5.45
C THR A 22 -4.47 5.64 -5.98
N ARG A 23 -3.70 4.61 -5.62
CA ARG A 23 -3.87 3.22 -6.03
C ARG A 23 -3.73 2.29 -4.85
N GLU A 24 -4.41 1.14 -4.93
CA GLU A 24 -4.24 0.05 -3.98
C GLU A 24 -3.22 -0.93 -4.52
N GLY A 25 -2.39 -1.49 -3.65
CA GLY A 25 -1.42 -2.47 -4.07
C GLY A 25 -0.55 -3.00 -2.95
N VAL A 26 0.65 -3.45 -3.33
CA VAL A 26 1.59 -4.11 -2.43
C VAL A 26 2.96 -3.49 -2.58
N TYR A 27 3.61 -3.18 -1.46
CA TYR A 27 5.00 -2.74 -1.47
C TYR A 27 5.96 -3.93 -1.58
N LYS A 28 6.84 -3.93 -2.59
CA LYS A 28 7.89 -4.96 -2.80
C LYS A 28 9.26 -4.36 -2.50
N LYS A 29 9.79 -4.65 -1.32
CA LYS A 29 11.11 -4.19 -0.87
C LYS A 29 12.25 -4.66 -1.77
N GLY A 30 12.14 -5.87 -2.35
CA GLY A 30 13.15 -6.37 -3.28
C GLY A 30 13.28 -5.55 -4.57
N LEU A 31 12.26 -4.73 -4.90
CA LEU A 31 12.21 -3.87 -6.07
C LEU A 31 12.24 -2.37 -5.71
N ASN A 32 12.23 -2.03 -4.41
CA ASN A 32 12.02 -0.67 -3.90
C ASN A 32 10.85 0.04 -4.62
N ALA A 33 9.72 -0.67 -4.74
CA ALA A 33 8.59 -0.23 -5.54
C ALA A 33 7.25 -0.73 -5.00
N PHE A 34 6.20 0.05 -5.28
CA PHE A 34 4.80 -0.27 -5.06
C PHE A 34 4.24 -0.93 -6.32
N VAL A 35 3.46 -1.99 -6.15
CA VAL A 35 2.84 -2.72 -7.25
C VAL A 35 1.33 -2.62 -7.11
N GLU A 36 0.67 -1.98 -8.08
CA GLU A 36 -0.79 -1.86 -8.09
C GLU A 36 -1.45 -3.24 -8.18
N ALA A 37 -2.46 -3.46 -7.34
CA ALA A 37 -3.30 -4.64 -7.39
C ALA A 37 -4.44 -4.39 -8.39
N LEU A 38 -4.14 -4.49 -9.69
CA LEU A 38 -5.19 -4.48 -10.70
C LEU A 38 -6.07 -5.73 -10.52
N GLY A 39 -7.39 -5.52 -10.37
CA GLY A 39 -8.35 -6.61 -10.38
C GLY A 39 -8.29 -7.33 -11.72
N ASP A 40 -7.99 -8.62 -11.68
CA ASP A 40 -7.97 -9.57 -12.83
C ASP A 40 -6.82 -9.46 -13.85
N GLU A 41 -5.93 -8.47 -13.79
CA GLU A 41 -4.74 -8.43 -14.64
C GLU A 41 -3.55 -9.13 -13.96
N GLY A 42 -3.02 -10.16 -14.63
CA GLY A 42 -2.01 -11.07 -14.08
C GLY A 42 -0.72 -10.36 -13.63
N PRO A 43 0.11 -11.03 -12.81
CA PRO A 43 1.30 -10.46 -12.17
C PRO A 43 2.45 -10.06 -13.13
N GLU A 44 2.23 -10.10 -14.44
CA GLU A 44 3.26 -9.96 -15.48
C GLU A 44 3.23 -8.62 -16.22
N ASP A 45 2.28 -7.71 -15.92
CA ASP A 45 2.26 -6.40 -16.58
C ASP A 45 3.25 -5.41 -15.93
N PRO A 46 4.31 -4.98 -16.65
CA PRO A 46 5.28 -4.01 -16.14
C PRO A 46 4.67 -2.61 -15.94
N GLY A 47 3.44 -2.38 -16.40
CA GLY A 47 2.71 -1.12 -16.25
C GLY A 47 2.26 -0.79 -14.82
N ASN A 48 2.33 -1.78 -13.90
CA ASN A 48 1.74 -1.66 -12.56
C ASN A 48 2.79 -1.40 -11.46
N LEU A 49 4.05 -1.13 -11.84
CA LEU A 49 5.15 -0.93 -10.91
C LEU A 49 5.48 0.57 -10.77
N TYR A 50 5.48 1.04 -9.53
CA TYR A 50 5.70 2.43 -9.17
C TYR A 50 6.90 2.54 -8.21
N PRO A 51 8.03 3.11 -8.62
CA PRO A 51 9.21 3.23 -7.77
C PRO A 51 8.95 4.17 -6.58
N GLU A 52 9.67 3.95 -5.47
CA GLU A 52 9.53 4.79 -4.25
C GLU A 52 9.68 6.29 -4.52
N ASP A 53 10.59 6.70 -5.41
CA ASP A 53 10.81 8.09 -5.80
C ASP A 53 9.59 8.74 -6.47
N ASP A 54 8.69 7.92 -7.05
CA ASP A 54 7.45 8.40 -7.67
C ASP A 54 6.28 8.44 -6.68
N ILE A 55 6.43 7.94 -5.45
CA ILE A 55 5.38 7.89 -4.44
C ILE A 55 5.52 9.06 -3.46
N THR A 56 4.44 9.83 -3.33
CA THR A 56 4.38 11.00 -2.44
C THR A 56 3.88 10.63 -1.05
N THR A 57 2.87 9.77 -0.98
CA THR A 57 2.27 9.31 0.27
C THR A 57 1.85 7.85 0.17
N TRP A 58 1.83 7.15 1.30
CA TRP A 58 1.25 5.82 1.40
C TRP A 58 0.71 5.58 2.81
N GLU A 59 -0.21 4.64 2.92
CA GLU A 59 -0.76 4.13 4.17
C GLU A 59 -0.99 2.63 4.07
N TYR A 60 -0.96 1.91 5.20
CA TYR A 60 -1.33 0.50 5.22
C TYR A 60 -2.79 0.37 4.86
N LEU A 61 -3.11 -0.52 3.92
CA LEU A 61 -4.49 -0.94 3.72
C LEU A 61 -4.86 -1.76 4.95
N ASP A 62 -5.55 -1.11 5.88
CA ASP A 62 -6.13 -1.76 7.04
C ASP A 62 -7.01 -2.89 6.51
N GLN A 63 -6.62 -4.15 6.72
CA GLN A 63 -7.44 -5.29 6.39
C GLN A 63 -8.62 -5.28 7.35
N ARG A 64 -9.60 -4.41 7.08
CA ARG A 64 -10.87 -4.33 7.76
C ARG A 64 -11.75 -5.48 7.28
N ARG A 65 -11.25 -6.71 7.45
CA ARG A 65 -12.06 -7.91 7.65
C ARG A 65 -11.83 -8.35 9.09
N SER A 66 -12.61 -7.69 9.94
CA SER A 66 -13.09 -8.06 11.29
C SER A 66 -12.30 -9.09 12.09
N PRO A 67 -12.08 -8.78 13.37
CA PRO A 67 -12.72 -9.51 14.44
C PRO A 67 -13.93 -8.71 14.91
N ASP A 68 -14.86 -9.37 15.61
CA ASP A 68 -15.76 -8.75 16.56
C ASP A 68 -15.36 -7.33 16.96
N ALA A 69 -16.25 -6.38 16.70
CA ALA A 69 -16.23 -5.11 17.38
C ALA A 69 -16.50 -5.40 18.87
N ASP A 70 -15.48 -5.86 19.59
CA ASP A 70 -15.39 -5.71 21.04
C ASP A 70 -15.26 -4.22 21.29
N PHE A 71 -16.41 -3.55 21.29
CA PHE A 71 -16.59 -2.24 21.90
C PHE A 71 -16.20 -2.41 23.37
N MET A 72 -14.93 -2.19 23.68
CA MET A 72 -14.50 -1.97 25.05
C MET A 72 -15.01 -0.59 25.47
N VAL A 73 -16.27 -0.55 25.91
CA VAL A 73 -16.81 0.57 26.68
C VAL A 73 -16.14 0.50 28.05
N ILE A 74 -15.28 1.47 28.32
CA ILE A 74 -14.82 1.76 29.67
C ILE A 74 -16.03 2.38 30.40
N LEU A 75 -16.54 1.70 31.45
CA LEU A 75 -17.40 2.29 32.46
C LEU A 75 -16.75 2.15 33.84
#